data_AF-C6J740-F1
#
_entry.id   AF-C6J740-F1
#
_cell.length_a   1.000
_cell.length_b   1.000
_cell.length_c   1.000
_cell.angle_alpha   90.00
_cell.angle_beta   90.00
_cell.angle_gamma   90.00
#
_symmetry.space_group_name_H-M   'P 1'
#
loop_
_entity.id
_entity.type
_entity.pdbx_description
1 polymer ?
#
loop_
_entity_poly.entity_id
_entity_poly.type
_entity_poly.pdbx_seq_one_letter_code
_entity_poly.pdbx_strand_id
1 'polypeptide(L)'
;MSDQTEGRLTGYFSWYSADEVEANINAMVHPQQRRQGIFRTLLEAAATDMREQGIQACRFKVPADSDAGQHTMEHLGAQFDKSQYAMEFLALPSDEIRNPNLALRPETLEDFGFMVRCSTQAFGDSEEWTLRYFGNTREITTHVS
;
A
#
# COMPACT_ATOMS: atom_id res chain seq x y z
N MET A 1 16.68 41.00 -3.48
CA MET A 1 15.79 39.95 -4.02
C MET A 1 15.53 38.97 -2.90
N SER A 2 14.37 39.09 -2.26
CA SER A 2 13.93 38.20 -1.18
C SER A 2 13.21 37.02 -1.83
N ASP A 3 13.77 35.82 -1.75
CA ASP A 3 13.15 34.62 -2.29
C ASP A 3 12.19 34.04 -1.25
N GLN A 4 10.92 33.95 -1.63
CA GLN A 4 9.79 33.56 -0.79
C GLN A 4 9.91 32.09 -0.41
N THR A 5 10.27 31.79 0.84
CA THR A 5 10.36 30.42 1.37
C THR A 5 9.39 30.20 2.54
N GLU A 6 8.21 30.81 2.52
CA GLU A 6 7.12 30.42 3.43
C GLU A 6 6.19 29.44 2.72
N GLY A 7 6.07 28.21 3.25
CA GLY A 7 5.00 27.28 2.90
C GLY A 7 5.26 26.22 1.81
N ARG A 8 6.49 26.00 1.33
CA ARG A 8 6.76 24.94 0.33
C ARG A 8 7.05 23.58 0.99
N LEU A 9 6.27 22.55 0.65
CA LEU A 9 6.52 21.16 1.05
C LEU A 9 7.79 20.64 0.37
N THR A 10 8.87 20.44 1.14
CA THR A 10 10.18 19.99 0.63
C THR A 10 10.40 18.48 0.77
N GLY A 11 9.61 17.82 1.62
CA GLY A 11 9.61 16.38 1.79
C GLY A 11 8.33 15.93 2.49
N TYR A 12 8.00 14.66 2.30
CA TYR A 12 6.84 14.02 2.89
C TYR A 12 7.21 12.59 3.27
N PHE A 13 6.69 12.14 4.42
CA PHE A 13 6.85 10.79 4.92
C PHE A 13 5.55 10.39 5.59
N SER A 14 4.98 9.28 5.16
CA SER A 14 3.87 8.64 5.84
C SER A 14 4.10 7.15 5.94
N TRP A 15 3.43 6.55 6.91
CA TRP A 15 3.49 5.12 7.13
C TRP A 15 2.14 4.62 7.61
N TYR A 16 1.89 3.33 7.38
CA TYR A 16 0.73 2.62 7.90
C TYR A 16 1.12 1.17 8.15
N SER A 17 0.38 0.48 9.01
CA SER A 17 0.55 -0.96 9.25
C SER A 17 -0.80 -1.66 9.14
N ALA A 18 -0.80 -2.86 8.54
CA ALA A 18 -2.00 -3.70 8.43
C ALA A 18 -2.02 -4.81 9.49
N ASP A 19 -0.85 -5.20 9.99
CA ASP A 19 -0.64 -6.28 10.95
C ASP A 19 -0.10 -5.79 12.31
N GLU A 20 0.08 -4.48 12.48
CA GLU A 20 0.67 -3.81 13.65
C GLU A 20 2.13 -4.19 13.92
N VAL A 21 2.78 -4.92 13.01
CA VAL A 21 4.17 -5.38 13.13
C VAL A 21 5.07 -4.67 12.13
N GLU A 22 4.62 -4.55 10.88
CA GLU A 22 5.39 -3.97 9.79
C GLU A 22 4.79 -2.65 9.31
N ALA A 23 5.61 -1.61 9.23
CA ALA A 23 5.23 -0.32 8.67
C ALA A 23 5.52 -0.25 7.17
N ASN A 24 4.49 -0.02 6.37
CA ASN A 24 4.59 0.29 4.96
C ASN A 24 4.86 1.78 4.78
N ILE A 25 6.00 2.12 4.19
CA ILE A 25 6.50 3.49 4.10
C ILE A 25 6.22 4.10 2.73
N ASN A 26 5.68 5.32 2.73
CA ASN A 26 5.61 6.21 1.57
C ASN A 26 6.42 7.47 1.87
N ALA A 27 7.48 7.72 1.11
CA ALA A 27 8.34 8.87 1.33
C ALA A 27 8.80 9.52 0.03
N MET A 28 8.90 10.84 0.04
CA MET A 28 9.41 11.62 -1.09
C MET A 28 10.15 12.86 -0.59
N VAL A 29 11.21 13.24 -1.31
CA VAL A 29 11.92 14.50 -1.11
C VAL A 29 11.96 15.22 -2.45
N HIS A 30 11.60 16.50 -2.42
CA HIS A 30 11.62 17.37 -3.59
C HIS A 30 13.00 17.26 -4.30
N PRO A 31 13.06 17.03 -5.63
CA PRO A 31 14.31 16.69 -6.31
C PRO A 31 15.47 17.66 -6.07
N GLN A 32 15.18 18.96 -6.04
CA GLN A 32 16.13 20.05 -5.81
C GLN A 32 16.61 20.17 -4.35
N GLN A 33 15.98 19.47 -3.41
CA GLN A 33 16.32 19.48 -1.98
C GLN A 33 16.92 18.15 -1.50
N ARG A 34 17.24 17.23 -2.42
CA ARG A 34 17.88 15.95 -2.10
C ARG A 34 19.30 16.16 -1.58
N ARG A 35 19.82 15.16 -0.87
CA ARG A 35 21.17 15.14 -0.24
C ARG A 35 21.40 16.24 0.81
N GLN A 36 20.33 16.78 1.38
CA GLN A 36 20.37 17.74 2.50
C GLN A 36 19.88 17.14 3.83
N GLY A 37 19.74 15.82 3.92
CA GLY A 37 19.30 15.14 5.14
C GLY A 37 17.79 15.09 5.39
N ILE A 38 16.96 15.73 4.56
CA ILE A 38 15.49 15.81 4.75
C ILE A 38 14.83 14.44 4.97
N PHE A 39 15.12 13.45 4.12
CA PHE A 39 14.57 12.10 4.28
C PHE A 39 14.96 11.47 5.63
N ARG A 40 16.22 11.65 6.04
CA ARG A 40 16.72 11.11 7.31
C ARG A 40 15.97 11.73 8.48
N THR A 41 15.82 13.05 8.50
CA THR A 41 15.08 13.75 9.55
C THR A 41 13.63 13.28 9.65
N LEU A 42 12.96 13.08 8.50
CA LEU A 42 11.59 12.57 8.46
C LEU A 42 11.50 11.11 8.96
N LEU A 43 12.44 10.26 8.54
CA LEU A 43 12.50 8.86 8.99
C LEU A 43 12.76 8.75 10.49
N GLU A 44 13.67 9.56 11.04
CA GLU A 44 13.99 9.57 12.48
C GLU A 44 12.79 10.01 13.33
N ALA A 45 12.05 11.02 12.86
CA ALA A 45 10.80 11.43 13.49
C ALA A 45 9.77 10.30 13.48
N ALA A 46 9.48 9.74 12.30
CA ALA A 46 8.53 8.63 12.17
C ALA A 46 8.97 7.37 12.93
N ALA A 47 10.28 7.10 13.03
CA ALA A 47 10.81 5.95 13.76
C ALA A 47 10.63 6.05 15.28
N THR A 48 10.39 7.26 15.80
CA THR A 48 9.98 7.44 17.19
C THR A 48 8.53 7.01 17.36
N ASP A 49 7.63 7.53 16.52
CA ASP A 49 6.20 7.19 16.52
C ASP A 49 5.96 5.69 16.29
N MET A 50 6.67 5.09 15.33
CA MET A 50 6.59 3.66 15.02
C MET A 50 6.99 2.79 16.22
N ARG A 51 8.02 3.20 16.96
CA ARG A 51 8.51 2.45 18.12
C ARG A 51 7.52 2.48 19.28
N GLU A 52 6.86 3.61 19.50
CA GLU A 52 5.79 3.74 20.50
C GLU A 52 4.59 2.84 20.18
N GLN A 53 4.34 2.59 18.90
CA GLN A 53 3.29 1.70 18.41
C GLN A 53 3.73 0.22 18.29
N GLY A 54 4.95 -0.12 18.71
CA GLY A 54 5.44 -1.50 18.71
C GLY A 54 5.86 -2.05 17.34
N ILE A 55 5.98 -1.20 16.32
CA ILE A 55 6.43 -1.59 14.98
C ILE A 55 7.86 -2.13 15.04
N GLN A 56 8.08 -3.26 14.38
CA GLN A 56 9.34 -4.01 14.42
C GLN A 56 10.15 -3.89 13.13
N ALA A 57 9.47 -3.66 12.00
CA ALA A 57 10.11 -3.60 10.68
C ALA A 57 9.51 -2.51 9.79
N CYS A 58 10.33 -2.00 8.87
CA CYS A 58 9.92 -1.03 7.86
C CYS A 58 10.03 -1.63 6.46
N ARG A 59 8.98 -1.49 5.67
CA ARG A 59 8.92 -1.90 4.26
C ARG A 59 8.84 -0.68 3.37
N PHE A 60 9.82 -0.54 2.47
CA PHE A 60 9.88 0.55 1.50
C PHE A 60 9.49 0.03 0.12
N LYS A 61 8.57 0.74 -0.54
CA LYS A 61 8.31 0.55 -1.98
C LYS A 61 9.13 1.57 -2.75
N VAL A 62 10.08 1.08 -3.55
CA VAL A 62 10.97 1.93 -4.35
C VAL A 62 10.67 1.69 -5.83
N PRO A 63 10.33 2.74 -6.59
CA PRO A 63 10.23 2.64 -8.05
C PRO A 63 11.54 2.12 -8.65
N ALA A 64 11.43 1.19 -9.61
CA ALA A 64 12.58 0.52 -10.22
C ALA A 64 13.51 1.49 -10.98
N ASP A 65 13.01 2.66 -11.37
CA ASP A 65 13.74 3.74 -12.06
C ASP A 65 14.23 4.85 -11.12
N SER A 66 14.13 4.66 -9.80
CA SER A 66 14.56 5.64 -8.81
C SER A 66 15.96 5.34 -8.25
N ASP A 67 17.01 5.79 -8.94
CA ASP A 67 18.41 5.66 -8.47
C ASP A 67 18.60 6.20 -7.05
N ALA A 68 18.00 7.36 -6.77
CA ALA A 68 18.08 7.97 -5.44
C ALA A 68 17.41 7.09 -4.36
N GLY A 69 16.30 6.44 -4.69
CA GLY A 69 15.62 5.52 -3.78
C GLY A 69 16.45 4.27 -3.53
N GLN A 70 17.00 3.66 -4.59
CA GLN A 70 17.84 2.47 -4.50
C GLN A 70 19.09 2.71 -3.64
N HIS A 71 19.83 3.79 -3.91
CA HIS A 71 20.98 4.14 -3.08
C HIS A 71 20.62 4.47 -1.62
N THR A 72 19.42 5.03 -1.39
CA THR A 72 18.95 5.25 -0.02
C THR A 72 18.73 3.92 0.70
N MET A 73 18.13 2.93 0.02
CA MET A 73 17.92 1.59 0.59
C MET A 73 19.24 0.86 0.87
N GLU A 74 20.20 0.94 -0.06
CA GLU A 74 21.56 0.42 0.14
C GLU A 74 22.23 1.05 1.36
N HIS A 75 22.14 2.37 1.50
CA HIS A 75 22.72 3.09 2.64
C HIS A 75 22.07 2.73 3.98
N LEU A 76 20.77 2.41 3.98
CA LEU A 76 20.06 1.92 5.17
C LEU A 76 20.34 0.44 5.48
N GLY A 77 21.02 -0.29 4.59
CA GLY A 77 21.22 -1.73 4.72
C GLY A 77 19.92 -2.53 4.55
N ALA A 78 18.94 -1.98 3.82
CA ALA A 78 17.68 -2.65 3.57
C ALA A 78 17.88 -3.89 2.69
N GLN A 79 17.10 -4.93 2.95
CA GLN A 79 17.14 -6.16 2.16
C GLN A 79 16.05 -6.12 1.08
N PHE A 80 16.44 -6.51 -0.15
CA PHE A 80 15.47 -6.73 -1.21
C PHE A 80 14.58 -7.92 -0.87
N ASP A 81 13.26 -7.75 -0.98
CA ASP A 81 12.29 -8.81 -0.74
C ASP A 81 11.63 -9.27 -2.05
N LYS A 82 10.92 -8.36 -2.74
CA LYS A 82 10.17 -8.69 -3.95
C LYS A 82 10.00 -7.50 -4.90
N SER A 83 9.75 -7.80 -6.17
CA SER A 83 9.29 -6.84 -7.18
C SER A 83 7.77 -6.87 -7.29
N GLN A 84 7.17 -5.69 -7.48
CA GLN A 84 5.73 -5.53 -7.76
C GLN A 84 5.58 -4.88 -9.14
N TYR A 85 4.58 -5.32 -9.89
CA TYR A 85 4.30 -4.81 -11.23
C TYR A 85 2.92 -4.16 -11.23
N ALA A 86 2.84 -2.91 -11.68
CA ALA A 86 1.57 -2.30 -12.03
C ALA A 86 1.14 -2.81 -13.41
N MET A 87 -0.12 -3.22 -13.53
CA MET A 87 -0.68 -3.70 -14.79
C MET A 87 -1.73 -2.72 -15.28
N GLU A 88 -1.75 -2.45 -16.58
CA GLU A 88 -2.78 -1.67 -17.26
C GLU A 88 -3.66 -2.60 -18.09
N PHE A 89 -4.97 -2.52 -17.89
CA PHE A 89 -5.93 -3.29 -18.66
C PHE A 89 -6.32 -2.51 -19.92
N LEU A 90 -5.93 -3.02 -21.09
CA LEU A 90 -6.15 -2.31 -22.37
C LEU A 90 -7.50 -2.68 -23.02
N ALA A 91 -7.78 -3.97 -23.17
CA ALA A 91 -9.03 -4.48 -23.73
C ALA A 91 -9.19 -5.98 -23.45
N LEU A 92 -10.43 -6.48 -23.52
CA LEU A 92 -10.69 -7.91 -23.54
C LEU A 92 -10.32 -8.48 -24.91
N PRO A 93 -9.66 -9.66 -24.99
CA PRO A 93 -9.56 -10.39 -26.24
C PRO A 93 -10.95 -10.83 -26.74
N SER A 94 -11.12 -10.91 -28.07
CA SER A 94 -12.42 -11.14 -28.71
C SER A 94 -13.02 -12.53 -28.49
N ASP A 95 -12.20 -13.52 -28.12
CA ASP A 95 -12.63 -14.90 -27.87
C ASP A 95 -12.69 -15.15 -26.36
N GLU A 96 -13.84 -14.87 -25.76
CA GLU A 96 -14.12 -15.28 -24.38
C GLU A 96 -14.32 -16.79 -24.31
N ILE A 97 -13.38 -17.51 -23.70
CA ILE A 97 -13.63 -18.87 -23.23
C ILE A 97 -14.66 -18.78 -22.11
N ARG A 98 -15.92 -19.00 -22.45
CA ARG A 98 -17.02 -19.04 -21.48
C ARG A 98 -17.17 -20.46 -20.97
N ASN A 99 -16.95 -20.65 -19.67
CA ASN A 99 -17.33 -21.89 -19.01
C ASN A 99 -18.84 -21.82 -18.70
N PRO A 100 -19.70 -22.65 -19.31
CA PRO A 100 -21.15 -22.59 -19.11
C PRO A 100 -21.58 -22.90 -17.67
N ASN A 101 -20.68 -23.48 -16.86
CA ASN A 101 -20.93 -23.78 -15.45
C ASN A 101 -20.44 -22.67 -14.50
N LEU A 102 -19.91 -21.55 -15.03
CA LEU A 102 -19.42 -20.43 -14.25
C LEU A 102 -20.19 -19.17 -14.63
N ALA A 103 -20.79 -18.51 -13.64
CA ALA A 103 -21.45 -17.23 -13.80
C ALA A 103 -20.80 -16.20 -12.88
N LEU A 104 -20.61 -14.99 -13.40
CA LEU A 104 -20.23 -13.82 -12.62
C LEU A 104 -21.47 -12.94 -12.43
N ARG A 105 -21.72 -12.52 -11.19
CA ARG A 105 -22.77 -11.57 -10.85
C ARG A 105 -22.27 -10.65 -9.73
N PRO A 106 -22.82 -9.43 -9.58
CA PRO A 106 -22.59 -8.61 -8.40
C PRO A 106 -22.96 -9.35 -7.11
N GLU A 107 -22.27 -9.04 -6.03
CA GLU A 107 -22.59 -9.58 -4.71
C GLU A 107 -23.90 -9.00 -4.16
N THR A 108 -24.54 -9.76 -3.28
CA THR A 108 -25.66 -9.34 -2.45
C THR A 108 -25.28 -9.43 -0.98
N LEU A 109 -26.12 -8.91 -0.08
CA LEU A 109 -25.89 -9.03 1.36
C LEU A 109 -25.81 -10.49 1.84
N GLU A 110 -26.54 -11.40 1.18
CA GLU A 110 -26.57 -12.83 1.52
C GLU A 110 -25.23 -13.53 1.23
N ASP A 111 -24.44 -12.98 0.30
CA ASP A 111 -23.15 -13.54 -0.10
C ASP A 111 -22.04 -13.27 0.93
N PHE A 112 -22.25 -12.37 1.89
CA PHE A 112 -21.21 -11.90 2.80
C PHE A 112 -20.52 -13.04 3.56
N GLY A 113 -21.30 -13.96 4.14
CA GLY A 113 -20.75 -15.11 4.85
C GLY A 113 -19.97 -16.05 3.92
N PHE A 114 -20.38 -16.18 2.66
CA PHE A 114 -19.66 -16.96 1.66
C PHE A 114 -18.33 -16.31 1.28
N MET A 115 -18.34 -14.99 1.04
CA MET A 115 -17.13 -14.21 0.74
C MET A 115 -16.08 -14.32 1.85
N VAL A 116 -16.49 -14.19 3.12
CA VAL A 116 -15.59 -14.35 4.29
C VAL A 116 -14.93 -15.72 4.25
N ARG A 117 -15.71 -16.81 4.11
CA ARG A 117 -15.16 -18.17 4.06
C ARG A 117 -14.20 -18.37 2.89
N CYS A 118 -14.56 -17.89 1.70
CA CYS A 118 -13.68 -17.98 0.53
C CYS A 118 -12.37 -17.25 0.74
N SER A 119 -12.40 -16.03 1.28
CA SER A 119 -11.20 -15.23 1.53
C SER A 119 -10.29 -15.88 2.58
N THR A 120 -10.86 -16.32 3.72
CA THR A 120 -10.13 -17.07 4.76
C THR A 120 -9.46 -18.32 4.18
N GLN A 121 -10.15 -19.10 3.35
CA GLN A 121 -9.58 -20.31 2.75
C GLN A 121 -8.51 -20.02 1.69
N ALA A 122 -8.69 -18.96 0.90
CA ALA A 122 -7.78 -18.63 -0.19
C ALA A 122 -6.48 -17.96 0.30
N PHE A 123 -6.57 -17.12 1.33
CA PHE A 123 -5.45 -16.28 1.79
C PHE A 123 -4.89 -16.67 3.15
N GLY A 124 -5.62 -17.47 3.94
CA GLY A 124 -5.15 -18.02 5.22
C GLY A 124 -5.31 -17.09 6.42
N ASP A 125 -5.88 -15.89 6.24
CA ASP A 125 -6.19 -14.98 7.34
C ASP A 125 -7.31 -15.55 8.23
N SER A 126 -7.33 -15.15 9.51
CA SER A 126 -8.38 -15.61 10.42
C SER A 126 -9.76 -15.12 9.98
N GLU A 127 -10.81 -15.88 10.32
CA GLU A 127 -12.18 -15.48 10.03
C GLU A 127 -12.54 -14.15 10.71
N GLU A 128 -12.09 -13.94 11.94
CA GLU A 128 -12.29 -12.69 12.67
C GLU A 128 -11.63 -11.49 11.96
N TRP A 129 -10.38 -11.65 11.51
CA TRP A 129 -9.69 -10.59 10.77
C TRP A 129 -10.39 -10.30 9.45
N THR A 130 -10.79 -11.35 8.72
CA THR A 130 -11.48 -11.24 7.43
C THR A 130 -12.84 -10.56 7.56
N LEU A 131 -13.59 -10.88 8.63
CA LEU A 131 -14.86 -10.23 8.95
C LEU A 131 -14.68 -8.73 9.19
N ARG A 132 -13.69 -8.34 10.00
CA ARG A 132 -13.38 -6.94 10.26
C ARG A 132 -12.92 -6.23 8.99
N TYR A 133 -12.07 -6.87 8.19
CA TYR A 133 -11.56 -6.32 6.94
C TYR A 133 -12.70 -6.00 5.97
N PHE A 134 -13.57 -6.96 5.66
CA PHE A 134 -14.71 -6.69 4.77
C PHE A 134 -15.76 -5.76 5.38
N GLY A 135 -15.96 -5.79 6.70
CA GLY A 135 -16.86 -4.84 7.37
C GLY A 135 -16.42 -3.38 7.23
N ASN A 136 -15.11 -3.14 7.15
CA ASN A 136 -14.53 -1.79 7.07
C ASN A 136 -14.24 -1.32 5.63
N THR A 137 -14.20 -2.24 4.66
CA THR A 137 -13.77 -1.94 3.28
C THR A 137 -14.84 -2.20 2.22
N ARG A 138 -15.96 -2.86 2.55
CA ARG A 138 -17.06 -3.03 1.60
C ARG A 138 -17.68 -1.68 1.26
N GLU A 139 -17.52 -1.28 0.01
CA GLU A 139 -18.38 -0.29 -0.60
C GLU A 139 -19.70 -0.98 -0.99
N ILE A 140 -20.77 -0.70 -0.24
CA ILE A 140 -22.10 -1.17 -0.60
C ILE A 140 -22.51 -0.39 -1.85
N THR A 141 -22.47 -1.03 -3.01
CA THR A 141 -22.96 -0.42 -4.26
C THR A 141 -24.47 -0.25 -4.16
N THR A 142 -24.93 0.94 -3.76
CA THR A 142 -26.34 1.34 -3.88
C THR A 142 -26.64 1.59 -5.35
N HIS A 143 -27.14 0.58 -6.06
CA HIS A 143 -27.80 0.80 -7.33
C HIS A 143 -29.13 1.54 -7.08
N VAL A 144 -29.13 2.85 -7.33
CA VAL A 144 -30.38 3.60 -7.55
C VAL A 144 -30.94 3.10 -8.88
N SER A 145 -32.15 2.55 -8.82
CA SER A 145 -32.93 2.07 -9.97
C SER A 145 -33.36 3.22 -10.89
#